data_AF-A0A957AKP1-F1
#
_entry.id   AF-A0A957AKP1-F1
#
_cell.length_a   1.000
_cell.length_b   1.000
_cell.length_c   1.000
_cell.angle_alpha   90.00
_cell.angle_beta   90.00
_cell.angle_gamma   90.00
#
_symmetry.space_group_name_H-M   'P 1'
#
loop_
_entity.id
_entity.type
_entity.pdbx_description
1 polymer ?
#
loop_
_entity_poly.entity_id
_entity_poly.type
_entity_poly.pdbx_seq_one_letter_code
_entity_poly.pdbx_strand_id
1 'polypeptide(L)' 'MHEHATTPAEGRGATEPLFELGRLVATPGALDACQRAEVDPLDLIARHVFGDWGDLGDEDKA' A
#
# COMPACT_ATOMS: atom_id res chain seq x y z
N MET A 1 -20.28 16.35 -25.67
CA MET A 1 -20.71 15.01 -25.21
C MET A 1 -19.55 14.06 -25.48
N HIS A 2 -18.67 13.90 -24.50
CA HIS A 2 -17.71 12.79 -24.44
C HIS A 2 -17.74 12.32 -23.00
N GLU A 3 -18.55 11.30 -22.78
CA GLU A 3 -18.66 10.53 -21.57
C GLU A 3 -17.35 9.76 -21.33
N HIS A 4 -16.55 10.21 -20.36
CA HIS A 4 -15.48 9.40 -19.81
C HIS A 4 -16.12 8.43 -18.82
N ALA A 5 -16.50 7.26 -19.32
CA ALA A 5 -16.87 6.13 -18.49
C ALA A 5 -15.64 5.71 -17.66
N THR A 6 -15.61 6.10 -16.40
CA THR A 6 -14.75 5.47 -15.40
C THR A 6 -15.28 4.06 -15.19
N THR A 7 -14.59 3.08 -15.75
CA THR A 7 -14.70 1.67 -15.36
C THR A 7 -14.38 1.58 -13.87
N PRO A 8 -15.23 0.96 -13.02
CA PRO A 8 -14.84 0.66 -11.65
C PRO A 8 -13.75 -0.42 -11.72
N ALA A 9 -12.58 -0.13 -11.14
CA ALA A 9 -11.59 -1.17 -10.89
C ALA A 9 -12.25 -2.21 -9.97
N GLU A 10 -12.49 -3.40 -10.52
CA GLU A 10 -13.06 -4.53 -9.81
C GLU A 10 -12.20 -4.84 -8.59
N GLY A 11 -12.80 -4.64 -7.41
CA GLY A 11 -12.20 -4.99 -6.14
C GLY A 11 -11.93 -6.49 -6.12
N ARG A 12 -10.66 -6.88 -6.23
CA ARG A 12 -10.22 -8.21 -5.82
C ARG A 12 -10.60 -8.35 -4.36
N GLY A 13 -11.49 -9.32 -4.08
CA GLY A 13 -11.97 -9.60 -2.73
C GLY A 13 -10.79 -9.66 -1.76
N ALA A 14 -10.95 -9.01 -0.61
CA ALA A 14 -9.90 -8.84 0.38
C ALA A 14 -9.16 -10.17 0.59
N THR A 15 -7.92 -10.22 0.10
CA THR A 15 -6.99 -11.32 0.32
C THR A 15 -6.71 -11.38 1.82
N GLU A 16 -6.54 -12.58 2.39
CA GLU A 16 -6.10 -12.69 3.78
C GLU A 16 -4.70 -12.08 3.93
N PRO A 17 -4.39 -11.44 5.07
CA PRO A 17 -3.05 -10.91 5.31
C PRO A 17 -2.04 -12.06 5.26
N LEU A 18 -0.88 -11.84 4.62
CA LEU A 18 0.17 -12.86 4.50
C LEU A 18 0.76 -13.24 5.87
N PHE A 19 0.67 -12.33 6.85
CA PHE A 19 1.13 -12.52 8.22
C PHE A 19 0.43 -11.55 9.18
N GLU A 20 0.47 -11.85 10.48
CA GLU A 20 -0.08 -10.96 11.51
C GLU A 20 0.82 -9.75 11.77
N LEU A 21 0.22 -8.57 11.90
CA LEU A 21 0.95 -7.36 12.30
C LEU A 21 1.09 -7.31 13.82
N GLY A 22 2.30 -6.96 14.27
CA GLY A 22 2.54 -6.57 15.65
C GLY A 22 2.07 -5.13 15.95
N ARG A 23 2.50 -4.61 17.10
CA ARG A 23 2.25 -3.20 17.44
C ARG A 23 3.01 -2.28 16.49
N LEU A 24 2.27 -1.49 15.71
CA LEU A 24 2.85 -0.46 14.85
C LEU A 24 3.29 0.74 15.70
N VAL A 25 4.50 1.22 15.43
CA VAL A 25 5.08 2.44 16.00
C VAL A 25 5.85 3.17 14.91
N ALA A 26 5.93 4.50 15.01
CA ALA A 26 6.67 5.32 14.07
C ALA A 26 7.55 6.32 14.82
N THR A 27 8.76 6.55 14.31
CA THR A 27 9.60 7.63 14.79
C THR A 27 9.09 8.97 14.22
N PRO A 28 9.38 10.11 14.86
CA PRO A 28 9.00 11.42 14.30
C PRO A 28 9.53 11.63 12.87
N GLY A 29 10.75 11.17 12.57
CA GLY A 29 11.32 11.28 11.22
C GLY A 29 10.59 10.45 10.18
N ALA A 30 10.07 9.27 10.54
CA ALA A 30 9.26 8.47 9.63
C ALA A 30 7.92 9.16 9.30
N LEU A 31 7.29 9.77 10.31
CA LEU A 31 6.04 10.54 10.11
C LEU A 31 6.26 11.79 9.26
N ASP A 32 7.35 12.54 9.50
CA ASP A 32 7.75 13.69 8.67
C ASP A 32 7.98 13.29 7.20
N ALA A 33 8.67 12.17 6.98
CA ALA A 33 8.91 11.65 5.64
C ALA A 33 7.60 11.29 4.91
N CYS A 34 6.66 10.61 5.60
CA CYS A 34 5.35 10.28 5.05
C CYS A 34 4.54 11.55 4.72
N GLN A 35 4.54 12.53 5.62
CA GLN A 35 3.85 13.79 5.41
C GLN A 35 4.39 14.56 4.21
N ARG A 36 5.72 14.64 4.06
CA ARG A 36 6.38 15.31 2.92
C ARG A 36 6.13 14.60 1.59
N ALA A 37 5.94 13.29 1.62
CA ALA A 37 5.58 12.48 0.46
C ALA A 37 4.07 12.43 0.20
N GLU A 38 3.24 13.06 1.06
CA GLU A 38 1.77 13.04 0.99
C GLU A 38 1.19 11.61 0.95
N VAL A 39 1.80 10.69 1.69
CA VAL A 39 1.36 9.29 1.81
C VAL A 39 0.88 8.98 3.23
N ASP A 40 -0.18 8.19 3.33
CA ASP A 40 -0.56 7.60 4.60
C ASP A 40 0.35 6.37 4.88
N PRO A 41 1.12 6.35 5.98
CA PRO A 41 1.92 5.17 6.32
C PRO A 41 1.08 3.89 6.48
N LEU A 42 -0.18 3.99 6.88
CA LEU A 42 -1.05 2.82 7.02
C LEU A 42 -1.39 2.17 5.68
N ASP A 43 -1.50 2.94 4.60
CA ASP A 43 -1.72 2.41 3.26
C ASP A 43 -0.52 1.57 2.82
N LEU A 44 0.71 2.03 3.10
CA LEU A 44 1.94 1.30 2.78
C LEU A 44 2.05 0.00 3.58
N ILE A 45 1.69 0.03 4.87
CA ILE A 45 1.72 -1.15 5.75
C ILE A 45 0.65 -2.17 5.33
N ALA A 46 -0.55 -1.70 4.97
CA ALA A 46 -1.62 -2.55 4.45
C ALA A 46 -1.15 -3.25 3.16
N ARG A 47 -0.64 -2.50 2.20
CA ARG A 47 -0.07 -3.03 0.95
C ARG A 47 1.01 -4.08 1.22
N HIS A 48 1.92 -3.80 2.16
CA HIS A 48 2.98 -4.73 2.53
C HIS A 48 2.47 -6.06 3.08
N VAL A 49 1.49 -6.04 3.99
CA VAL A 49 0.94 -7.27 4.59
C VAL A 49 0.07 -8.07 3.62
N PHE A 50 -0.54 -7.41 2.64
CA PHE A 50 -1.33 -8.09 1.59
C PHE A 50 -0.51 -8.48 0.34
N GLY A 51 0.81 -8.26 0.36
CA GLY A 51 1.71 -8.64 -0.74
C GLY A 51 1.67 -7.71 -1.96
N ASP A 52 1.09 -6.52 -1.83
CA ASP A 52 1.16 -5.46 -2.84
C ASP A 52 2.41 -4.61 -2.59
N TRP A 53 3.57 -5.10 -3.01
CA TRP A 53 4.83 -4.37 -2.86
C TRP A 53 5.08 -3.35 -3.99
N GLY A 54 4.17 -3.25 -4.96
CA GLY A 54 4.31 -2.37 -6.10
C GLY A 54 5.35 -2.87 -7.11
N ASP A 55 6.22 -1.96 -7.54
CA ASP A 55 7.26 -2.24 -8.52
C ASP A 55 8.54 -2.71 -7.81
N LEU A 56 8.94 -3.95 -8.09
CA LEU A 56 10.10 -4.60 -7.50
C LEU A 56 11.15 -4.89 -8.58
N GLY A 57 12.42 -4.73 -8.22
CA GLY A 57 13.53 -5.21 -9.03
C GLY A 57 13.48 -6.73 -9.18
N ASP A 58 14.15 -7.28 -10.21
CA ASP A 58 14.16 -8.73 -10.45
C ASP A 58 14.81 -9.51 -9.29
N GLU A 59 15.70 -8.87 -8.54
CA GLU A 59 16.34 -9.42 -7.34
C GLU A 59 15.42 -9.49 -6.11
N ASP A 60 14.37 -8.67 -6.07
CA ASP A 60 13.42 -8.58 -4.95
C ASP A 60 12.13 -9.37 -5.19
N LYS A 61 11.95 -9.93 -6.40
CA LYS A 61 10.84 -10.83 -6.71
C LYS A 61 11.13 -12.22 -6.13
N ALA A 62 10.15 -12.78 -5.41
CA ALA A 62 10.22 -14.11 -4.81
C ALA A 62 10.23 -15.26 -5.84
#